data_AF-A0A5B0W4F5-F1
#
_entry.id   AF-A0A5B0W4F5-F1
#
_cell.length_a   1.000
_cell.length_b   1.000
_cell.length_c   1.000
_cell.angle_alpha   90.00
_cell.angle_beta   90.00
_cell.angle_gamma   90.00
#
_symmetry.space_group_name_H-M   'P 1'
#
loop_
_entity.id
_entity.type
_entity.pdbx_description
1 polymer ?
#
loop_
_entity_poly.entity_id
_entity_poly.type
_entity_poly.pdbx_seq_one_letter_code
_entity_poly.pdbx_strand_id
1 'polypeptide(L)'
;MPFTFAHPIFALPFKYVKPKYFSATGLILGSMSPDFEYFIMLEPHQSIGHSITGLFLQAIPLCVIIALIFHFLVKEILVLHLPSNYNIDQRAYNTLSKWRLTSKGWIVFIISVIIGFFTHVFIDGFTHFNGYFVEQFPPLRDIVIYNFTLYKILQHSFSIFGLLMVTWIIVRSLYRHRETVTMIPTVTTIQKNIFWTSVVVVAIAVTSMKLLFSSSRNIIGILVVSPITGGCLGILLVSIVIRGLQKTK
;
A
#
# COMPACT_ATOMS: atom_id res chain seq x y z
N MET A 1 -10.73 -0.93 11.37
CA MET A 1 -9.56 -0.46 10.61
C MET A 1 -9.97 0.75 9.79
N PRO A 2 -9.36 1.92 9.95
CA PRO A 2 -9.25 2.80 8.81
C PRO A 2 -8.69 1.99 7.64
N PHE A 3 -9.13 2.28 6.42
CA PHE A 3 -8.69 1.50 5.27
C PHE A 3 -7.15 1.50 5.19
N THR A 4 -6.50 0.34 5.05
CA THR A 4 -5.04 0.19 5.19
C THR A 4 -4.24 1.19 4.34
N PHE A 5 -4.70 1.48 3.12
CA PHE A 5 -4.05 2.41 2.19
C PHE A 5 -4.22 3.89 2.58
N ALA A 6 -5.02 4.22 3.58
CA ALA A 6 -5.15 5.57 4.15
C ALA A 6 -4.05 5.86 5.19
N HIS A 7 -3.54 4.84 5.89
CA HIS A 7 -2.54 5.00 6.96
C HIS A 7 -1.25 5.72 6.57
N PRO A 8 -0.71 5.59 5.34
CA PRO A 8 0.47 6.34 4.93
C PRO A 8 0.40 7.84 5.17
N ILE A 9 -0.79 8.46 5.16
CA ILE A 9 -0.90 9.91 5.38
C ILE A 9 -0.46 10.34 6.78
N PHE A 10 -0.57 9.46 7.78
CA PHE A 10 -0.18 9.78 9.15
C PHE A 10 1.33 9.61 9.36
N ALA A 11 2.00 8.82 8.52
CA ALA A 11 3.45 8.60 8.56
C ALA A 11 4.23 9.56 7.65
N LEU A 12 3.70 9.91 6.47
CA LEU A 12 4.41 10.74 5.49
C LEU A 12 4.84 12.14 5.96
N PRO A 13 4.14 12.84 6.88
CA PRO A 13 4.59 14.13 7.41
C PRO A 13 6.02 14.12 7.92
N PHE A 14 6.48 13.01 8.54
CA PHE A 14 7.88 12.87 8.98
C PHE A 14 8.87 13.06 7.82
N LYS A 15 8.58 12.51 6.64
CA LYS A 15 9.40 12.67 5.44
C LYS A 15 9.45 14.13 4.97
N TYR A 16 8.34 14.86 5.04
CA TYR A 16 8.29 16.26 4.59
C TYR A 16 9.02 17.20 5.54
N VAL A 17 8.95 16.95 6.86
CA VAL A 17 9.63 17.77 7.87
C VAL A 17 11.14 17.49 7.91
N LYS A 18 11.56 16.23 7.78
CA LYS A 18 12.97 15.82 7.89
C LYS A 18 13.37 14.87 6.75
N PRO A 19 13.46 15.34 5.50
CA PRO A 19 13.60 14.48 4.31
C PRO A 19 14.87 13.64 4.27
N LYS A 20 15.95 14.05 4.93
CA LYS A 20 17.20 13.27 4.98
C LYS A 20 17.14 12.09 5.95
N TYR A 21 16.24 12.12 6.92
CA TYR A 21 16.21 11.16 8.03
C TYR A 21 15.16 10.06 7.87
N PHE A 22 14.27 10.19 6.88
CA PHE A 22 13.19 9.23 6.67
C PHE A 22 13.12 8.76 5.22
N SER A 23 12.77 7.48 5.07
CA SER A 23 12.46 6.84 3.80
C SER A 23 10.96 6.85 3.59
N ALA A 24 10.50 7.42 2.47
CA ALA A 24 9.08 7.37 2.11
C ALA A 24 8.61 5.91 1.95
N THR A 25 9.41 5.05 1.30
CA THR A 25 9.10 3.62 1.17
C THR A 25 8.98 2.94 2.54
N GLY A 26 9.89 3.24 3.46
CA GLY A 26 9.84 2.65 4.81
C GLY A 26 8.60 3.11 5.59
N LEU A 27 8.31 4.41 5.59
CA LEU A 27 7.13 4.96 6.27
C LEU A 27 5.82 4.38 5.72
N ILE A 28 5.68 4.34 4.38
CA ILE A 28 4.48 3.80 3.72
C ILE A 28 4.31 2.32 4.06
N LEU A 29 5.32 1.48 3.80
CA LEU A 29 5.22 0.05 4.05
C LEU A 29 5.02 -0.25 5.54
N GLY A 30 5.76 0.43 6.42
CA GLY A 30 5.59 0.31 7.87
C GLY A 30 4.16 0.62 8.30
N SER A 31 3.57 1.72 7.79
CA SER A 31 2.19 2.11 8.13
C SER A 31 1.11 1.19 7.57
N MET A 32 1.44 0.30 6.63
CA MET A 32 0.51 -0.70 6.10
C MET A 32 0.77 -2.09 6.71
N SER A 33 1.92 -2.30 7.34
CA SER A 33 2.42 -3.62 7.71
C SER A 33 1.66 -4.37 8.80
N PRO A 34 1.01 -3.72 9.79
CA PRO A 34 0.16 -4.45 10.74
C PRO A 34 -0.95 -5.24 10.03
N ASP A 35 -1.48 -4.69 8.93
CA ASP A 35 -2.55 -5.29 8.14
C ASP A 35 -2.07 -6.25 7.05
N PHE A 36 -0.78 -6.55 6.94
CA PHE A 36 -0.29 -7.46 5.89
C PHE A 36 -0.88 -8.87 5.98
N GLU A 37 -1.29 -9.31 7.18
CA GLU A 37 -2.02 -10.57 7.37
C GLU A 37 -3.31 -10.62 6.56
N TYR A 38 -3.98 -9.49 6.35
CA TYR A 38 -5.20 -9.44 5.56
C TYR A 38 -4.93 -9.89 4.13
N PHE A 39 -3.87 -9.31 3.55
CA PHE A 39 -3.52 -9.58 2.17
C PHE A 39 -2.97 -10.99 1.98
N ILE A 40 -2.28 -11.54 2.98
CA ILE A 40 -1.77 -12.92 2.96
C ILE A 40 -2.92 -13.92 3.09
N MET A 41 -3.86 -13.68 4.01
CA MET A 41 -5.00 -14.56 4.26
C MET A 41 -6.15 -14.34 3.27
N LEU A 42 -6.07 -13.30 2.44
CA LEU A 42 -7.06 -12.89 1.44
C LEU A 42 -8.41 -12.46 2.06
N GLU A 43 -8.42 -12.11 3.34
CA GLU A 43 -9.57 -11.63 4.11
C GLU A 43 -9.10 -10.94 5.40
N PRO A 44 -9.93 -10.11 6.07
CA PRO A 44 -9.61 -9.56 7.38
C PRO A 44 -9.26 -10.68 8.39
N HIS A 45 -8.02 -10.68 8.83
CA HIS A 45 -7.42 -11.67 9.71
C HIS A 45 -6.28 -11.03 10.52
N GLN A 46 -6.30 -11.19 11.83
CA GLN A 46 -5.29 -10.63 12.72
C GLN A 46 -4.75 -11.72 13.64
N SER A 47 -3.44 -11.88 13.68
CA SER A 47 -2.75 -12.73 14.65
C SER A 47 -1.73 -11.92 15.45
N ILE A 48 -0.55 -11.64 14.90
CA ILE A 48 0.52 -10.91 15.58
C ILE A 48 0.73 -9.50 15.02
N GLY A 49 0.05 -9.14 13.91
CA GLY A 49 0.32 -7.92 13.13
C GLY A 49 0.43 -6.62 13.92
N HIS A 50 -0.36 -6.44 14.99
CA HIS A 50 -0.36 -5.22 15.81
C HIS A 50 0.50 -5.30 17.08
N SER A 51 1.26 -6.39 17.25
CA SER A 51 2.12 -6.60 18.42
C SER A 51 3.58 -6.22 18.16
N ILE A 52 4.36 -6.01 19.23
CA ILE A 52 5.82 -5.82 19.14
C ILE A 52 6.50 -7.04 18.52
N THR A 53 6.02 -8.25 18.83
CA THR A 53 6.51 -9.48 18.18
C THR A 53 6.24 -9.46 16.68
N GLY A 54 5.04 -9.02 16.27
CA GLY A 54 4.68 -8.82 14.86
C GLY A 54 5.55 -7.79 14.16
N LEU A 55 5.94 -6.70 14.84
CA LEU A 55 6.86 -5.70 14.28
C LEU A 55 8.18 -6.37 13.80
N PHE A 56 8.78 -7.20 14.66
CA PHE A 56 10.07 -7.82 14.36
C PHE A 56 9.97 -9.06 13.47
N LEU A 57 8.97 -9.93 13.68
CA LEU A 57 8.86 -11.20 12.95
C LEU A 57 8.09 -11.11 11.63
N GLN A 58 7.19 -10.12 11.50
CA GLN A 58 6.34 -9.97 10.32
C GLN A 58 6.59 -8.65 9.60
N ALA A 59 6.37 -7.51 10.27
CA ALA A 59 6.35 -6.20 9.61
C ALA A 59 7.70 -5.87 8.95
N ILE A 60 8.80 -5.90 9.71
CA ILE A 60 10.13 -5.58 9.18
C ILE A 60 10.52 -6.53 8.03
N PRO A 61 10.49 -7.87 8.19
CA PRO A 61 10.83 -8.79 7.10
C PRO A 61 9.98 -8.59 5.84
N LEU A 62 8.66 -8.48 5.99
CA LEU A 62 7.76 -8.29 4.85
C LEU A 62 7.96 -6.93 4.18
N CYS A 63 8.20 -5.86 4.95
CA CYS A 63 8.51 -4.55 4.38
C CYS A 63 9.78 -4.58 3.54
N VAL A 64 10.83 -5.28 4.00
CA VAL A 64 12.06 -5.45 3.22
C VAL A 64 11.77 -6.21 1.93
N ILE A 65 11.10 -7.36 2.01
CA ILE A 65 10.78 -8.19 0.84
C ILE A 65 9.94 -7.41 -0.17
N ILE A 66 8.86 -6.75 0.28
CA ILE A 66 7.96 -5.97 -0.57
C ILE A 66 8.72 -4.78 -1.19
N ALA A 67 9.59 -4.10 -0.44
CA ALA A 67 10.40 -3.01 -0.98
C ALA A 67 11.34 -3.50 -2.10
N LEU A 68 12.02 -4.63 -1.88
CA LEU A 68 12.89 -5.25 -2.89
C LEU A 68 12.09 -5.62 -4.14
N ILE A 69 10.98 -6.36 -3.98
CA ILE A 69 10.11 -6.75 -5.09
C ILE A 69 9.62 -5.53 -5.85
N PHE A 70 9.11 -4.52 -5.14
CA PHE A 70 8.56 -3.33 -5.77
C PHE A 70 9.63 -2.58 -6.56
N HIS A 71 10.75 -2.22 -5.93
CA HIS A 71 11.74 -1.36 -6.57
C HIS A 71 12.55 -2.06 -7.66
N PHE A 72 12.77 -3.38 -7.58
CA PHE A 72 13.56 -4.11 -8.58
C PHE A 72 12.74 -4.80 -9.66
N LEU A 73 11.52 -5.26 -9.36
CA LEU A 73 10.71 -6.02 -10.32
C LEU A 73 9.54 -5.20 -10.87
N VAL A 74 8.79 -4.51 -10.01
CA VAL A 74 7.48 -3.94 -10.37
C VAL A 74 7.55 -2.49 -10.87
N LYS A 75 8.24 -1.62 -10.14
CA LYS A 75 8.11 -0.15 -10.22
C LYS A 75 8.19 0.41 -11.64
N GLU A 76 9.24 0.06 -12.38
CA GLU A 76 9.46 0.56 -13.74
C GLU A 76 8.43 0.02 -14.74
N ILE A 77 8.14 -1.29 -14.68
CA ILE A 77 7.16 -1.92 -15.58
C ILE A 77 5.77 -1.34 -15.34
N LEU A 78 5.37 -1.21 -14.07
CA LEU A 78 4.09 -0.62 -13.69
C LEU A 78 3.95 0.81 -14.25
N VAL A 79 4.98 1.64 -14.06
CA VAL A 79 4.97 3.03 -14.54
C VAL A 79 4.83 3.13 -16.06
N LEU A 80 5.55 2.29 -16.82
CA LEU A 80 5.46 2.24 -18.27
C LEU A 80 4.09 1.78 -18.79
N HIS A 81 3.36 0.98 -17.98
CA HIS A 81 2.04 0.45 -18.34
C HIS A 81 0.87 1.24 -17.75
N LEU A 82 1.12 2.38 -17.08
CA LEU A 82 0.05 3.28 -16.66
C LEU A 82 -0.72 3.82 -17.89
N PRO A 83 -2.00 4.23 -17.74
CA PRO A 83 -2.75 4.86 -18.81
C PRO A 83 -2.04 6.09 -19.36
N SER A 84 -2.09 6.29 -20.69
CA SER A 84 -1.51 7.48 -21.34
C SER A 84 -2.41 8.72 -21.28
N ASN A 85 -3.63 8.60 -20.75
CA ASN A 85 -4.51 9.75 -20.55
C ASN A 85 -3.78 10.82 -19.72
N TYR A 86 -3.82 12.08 -20.19
CA TYR A 86 -3.16 13.22 -19.54
C TYR A 86 -1.64 13.06 -19.33
N ASN A 87 -0.99 12.18 -20.11
CA ASN A 87 0.44 11.84 -20.01
C ASN A 87 0.83 11.28 -18.63
N ILE A 88 -0.08 10.55 -17.94
CA ILE A 88 0.18 10.01 -16.59
C ILE A 88 1.39 9.08 -16.56
N ASP A 89 1.50 8.17 -17.52
CA ASP A 89 2.65 7.28 -17.71
C ASP A 89 3.97 8.04 -17.85
N GLN A 90 4.02 9.06 -18.71
CA GLN A 90 5.22 9.89 -18.93
C GLN A 90 5.57 10.70 -17.69
N ARG A 91 4.57 11.31 -17.04
CA ARG A 91 4.76 12.04 -15.77
C ARG A 91 5.27 11.14 -14.67
N ALA A 92 4.72 9.93 -14.55
CA ALA A 92 5.17 8.94 -13.58
C ALA A 92 6.59 8.47 -13.90
N TYR A 93 6.93 8.28 -15.18
CA TYR A 93 8.28 7.92 -15.62
C TYR A 93 9.30 8.97 -15.20
N ASN A 94 8.97 10.26 -15.31
CA ASN A 94 9.82 11.36 -14.87
C ASN A 94 10.05 11.41 -13.35
N THR A 95 9.25 10.70 -12.55
CA THR A 95 9.48 10.54 -11.10
C THR A 95 10.34 9.32 -10.75
N LEU A 96 10.67 8.48 -11.73
CA LEU A 96 11.48 7.29 -11.48
C LEU A 96 12.89 7.69 -11.06
N SER A 97 13.26 7.21 -9.87
CA SER A 97 14.62 7.24 -9.36
C SER A 97 15.07 5.81 -9.06
N LYS A 98 16.36 5.54 -9.32
CA LYS A 98 16.98 4.27 -8.94
C LYS A 98 16.96 4.16 -7.42
N TRP A 99 16.39 3.07 -6.92
CA TRP A 99 16.42 2.79 -5.50
C TRP A 99 17.73 2.07 -5.16
N ARG A 100 18.64 2.78 -4.50
CA ARG A 100 19.92 2.25 -4.03
C ARG A 100 20.12 2.72 -2.60
N LEU A 101 20.18 1.78 -1.67
CA LEU A 101 20.43 2.07 -0.27
C LEU A 101 21.88 1.75 0.07
N THR A 102 22.57 2.73 0.63
CA THR A 102 23.82 2.49 1.36
C THR A 102 23.51 1.81 2.69
N SER A 103 24.52 1.36 3.44
CA SER A 103 24.31 0.80 4.79
C SER A 103 23.55 1.78 5.70
N LYS A 104 23.86 3.09 5.63
CA LYS A 104 23.10 4.14 6.33
C LYS A 104 21.66 4.28 5.81
N GLY A 105 21.46 4.11 4.50
CA GLY A 105 20.14 4.11 3.88
C GLY A 105 19.23 2.99 4.38
N TRP A 106 19.78 1.80 4.63
CA TRP A 106 19.05 0.68 5.24
C TRP A 106 18.60 0.99 6.66
N ILE A 107 19.48 1.57 7.48
CA ILE A 107 19.12 2.00 8.84
C ILE A 107 17.95 3.00 8.79
N VAL A 108 18.05 4.02 7.93
CA VAL A 108 16.97 5.00 7.73
C VAL A 108 15.68 4.32 7.27
N PHE A 109 15.76 3.35 6.36
CA PHE A 109 14.60 2.58 5.90
C PHE A 109 13.93 1.81 7.05
N ILE A 110 14.70 1.05 7.85
CA ILE A 110 14.16 0.25 8.96
C ILE A 110 13.58 1.13 10.05
N ILE A 111 14.25 2.23 10.43
CA ILE A 111 13.70 3.21 11.39
C ILE A 111 12.37 3.78 10.87
N SER A 112 12.30 4.05 9.56
CA SER A 112 11.07 4.54 8.94
C SER A 112 9.95 3.49 8.94
N VAL A 113 10.26 2.21 8.76
CA VAL A 113 9.29 1.10 8.90
C VAL A 113 8.75 1.06 10.32
N ILE A 114 9.62 1.12 11.34
CA ILE A 114 9.22 1.10 12.75
C ILE A 114 8.30 2.29 13.07
N ILE A 115 8.67 3.50 12.63
CA ILE A 115 7.84 4.69 12.83
C ILE A 115 6.50 4.55 12.12
N GLY A 116 6.50 4.09 10.86
CA GLY A 116 5.27 3.82 10.12
C GLY A 116 4.36 2.84 10.86
N PHE A 117 4.92 1.73 11.35
CA PHE A 117 4.20 0.74 12.14
C PHE A 117 3.54 1.36 13.37
N PHE A 118 4.28 2.12 14.17
CA PHE A 118 3.73 2.77 15.35
C PHE A 118 2.68 3.83 15.01
N THR A 119 2.83 4.56 13.89
CA THR A 119 1.77 5.48 13.45
C THR A 119 0.48 4.74 13.12
N HIS A 120 0.56 3.54 12.54
CA HIS A 120 -0.62 2.72 12.27
C HIS A 120 -1.32 2.33 13.57
N VAL A 121 -0.58 1.67 14.48
CA VAL A 121 -1.12 1.22 15.78
C VAL A 121 -1.69 2.38 16.59
N PHE A 122 -1.04 3.54 16.55
CA PHE A 122 -1.52 4.74 17.23
C PHE A 122 -2.88 5.21 16.70
N ILE A 123 -3.04 5.30 15.38
CA ILE A 123 -4.31 5.72 14.75
C ILE A 123 -5.40 4.68 14.98
N ASP A 124 -5.05 3.40 14.97
CA ASP A 124 -5.97 2.31 15.29
C ASP A 124 -6.48 2.41 16.72
N GLY A 125 -5.64 2.85 17.66
CA GLY A 125 -6.02 3.05 19.05
C GLY A 125 -7.21 3.99 19.26
N PHE A 126 -7.49 4.91 18.32
CA PHE A 126 -8.65 5.82 18.36
C PHE A 126 -9.87 5.31 17.61
N THR A 127 -9.72 4.29 16.78
CA THR A 127 -10.69 3.93 15.74
C THR A 127 -11.21 2.50 15.85
N HIS A 128 -10.85 1.79 16.92
CA HIS A 128 -11.25 0.42 17.17
C HIS A 128 -11.93 0.24 18.52
N PHE A 129 -12.85 -0.72 18.60
CA PHE A 129 -13.59 -0.99 19.83
C PHE A 129 -12.68 -1.38 21.01
N ASN A 130 -11.58 -2.08 20.73
CA ASN A 130 -10.52 -2.48 21.67
C ASN A 130 -9.27 -1.58 21.53
N GLY A 131 -9.41 -0.42 20.90
CA GLY A 131 -8.32 0.54 20.76
C GLY A 131 -8.01 1.15 22.12
N TYR A 132 -6.72 1.29 22.43
CA TYR A 132 -6.26 1.83 23.72
C TYR A 132 -6.96 3.14 24.10
N PHE A 133 -7.06 4.11 23.18
CA PHE A 133 -7.70 5.40 23.49
C PHE A 133 -9.21 5.29 23.60
N VAL A 134 -9.85 4.37 22.87
CA VAL A 134 -11.30 4.12 22.98
C VAL A 134 -11.66 3.53 24.34
N GLU A 135 -10.81 2.68 24.90
CA GLU A 135 -11.00 2.13 26.24
C GLU A 135 -10.75 3.16 27.35
N GLN A 136 -9.76 4.04 27.18
CA GLN A 136 -9.37 5.04 28.18
C GLN A 136 -10.19 6.33 28.14
N PHE A 137 -10.81 6.67 27.00
CA PHE A 137 -11.58 7.89 26.83
C PHE A 137 -13.04 7.57 26.46
N PRO A 138 -13.94 7.44 27.47
CA PRO A 138 -15.32 6.96 27.30
C PRO A 138 -16.13 7.63 26.19
N PRO A 139 -16.00 8.95 25.91
CA PRO A 139 -16.74 9.58 24.82
C PRO A 139 -16.54 8.92 23.44
N LEU A 140 -15.37 8.31 23.17
CA LEU A 140 -15.13 7.62 21.88
C LEU A 140 -16.01 6.38 21.71
N ARG A 141 -16.34 5.70 22.81
CA ARG A 141 -17.16 4.50 22.82
C ARG A 141 -18.64 4.82 23.02
N ASP A 142 -18.94 5.76 23.92
CA ASP A 142 -20.28 5.95 24.46
C ASP A 142 -21.11 6.98 23.67
N ILE A 143 -20.46 7.94 22.98
CA ILE A 143 -21.19 8.85 22.08
C ILE A 143 -21.61 8.10 20.83
N VAL A 144 -22.92 8.06 20.58
CA VAL A 144 -23.53 7.46 19.39
C VAL A 144 -24.22 8.53 18.57
N ILE A 145 -23.87 8.64 17.29
CA ILE A 145 -24.44 9.57 16.32
C ILE A 145 -24.90 8.75 15.12
N TYR A 146 -26.18 8.85 14.73
CA TYR A 146 -26.78 8.09 13.62
C TYR A 146 -26.46 6.57 13.66
N ASN A 147 -26.57 5.94 14.83
CA ASN A 147 -26.26 4.51 15.07
C ASN A 147 -24.78 4.11 14.96
N PHE A 148 -23.86 5.07 14.83
CA PHE A 148 -22.42 4.82 14.88
C PHE A 148 -21.81 5.40 16.16
N THR A 149 -20.97 4.60 16.82
CA THR A 149 -20.12 5.10 17.91
C THR A 149 -19.09 6.08 17.35
N LEU A 150 -18.65 7.04 18.17
CA LEU A 150 -17.70 8.07 17.73
C LEU A 150 -16.40 7.47 17.17
N TYR A 151 -15.86 6.40 17.75
CA TYR A 151 -14.67 5.73 17.19
C TYR A 151 -14.90 5.18 15.78
N LYS A 152 -16.11 4.69 15.45
CA LYS A 152 -16.45 4.22 14.10
C LYS A 152 -16.54 5.38 13.12
N ILE A 153 -17.09 6.51 13.57
CA ILE A 153 -17.13 7.74 12.76
C ILE A 153 -15.72 8.21 12.45
N LEU A 154 -14.82 8.22 13.45
CA LEU A 154 -13.40 8.52 13.22
C LEU A 154 -12.75 7.52 12.28
N GLN A 155 -13.03 6.22 12.43
CA GLN A 155 -12.52 5.17 11.55
C GLN A 155 -12.85 5.44 10.07
N HIS A 156 -14.11 5.75 9.76
CA HIS A 156 -14.54 6.08 8.41
C HIS A 156 -13.98 7.43 7.94
N SER A 157 -13.99 8.45 8.79
CA SER A 157 -13.49 9.80 8.46
C SER A 157 -12.01 9.77 8.13
N PHE A 158 -11.19 9.08 8.92
CA PHE A 158 -9.76 8.92 8.68
C PHE A 158 -9.46 8.10 7.42
N SER A 159 -10.30 7.11 7.10
CA SER A 159 -10.18 6.35 5.85
C SER A 159 -10.38 7.26 4.63
N ILE A 160 -11.48 8.01 4.62
CA ILE A 160 -11.83 8.90 3.51
C ILE A 160 -10.78 10.01 3.39
N PHE A 161 -10.46 10.68 4.49
CA PHE A 161 -9.45 11.73 4.51
C PHE A 161 -8.08 11.24 4.03
N GLY A 162 -7.62 10.10 4.54
CA GLY A 162 -6.31 9.55 4.17
C GLY A 162 -6.25 9.14 2.70
N LEU A 163 -7.31 8.53 2.16
CA LEU A 163 -7.38 8.23 0.73
C LEU A 163 -7.34 9.50 -0.13
N LEU A 164 -8.17 10.51 0.19
CA LEU A 164 -8.18 11.77 -0.55
C LEU A 164 -6.81 12.46 -0.54
N MET A 165 -6.15 12.48 0.62
CA MET A 165 -4.84 13.10 0.76
C MET A 165 -3.73 12.32 0.04
N VAL A 166 -3.73 10.97 0.11
CA VAL A 166 -2.77 10.14 -0.65
C VAL A 166 -2.96 10.36 -2.15
N THR A 167 -4.20 10.35 -2.64
CA THR A 167 -4.50 10.66 -4.05
C THR A 167 -4.02 12.06 -4.43
N TRP A 168 -4.29 13.07 -3.60
CA TRP A 168 -3.83 14.43 -3.84
C TRP A 168 -2.29 14.53 -3.90
N ILE A 169 -1.58 13.87 -3.00
CA ILE A 169 -0.10 13.83 -3.01
C ILE A 169 0.42 13.19 -4.30
N ILE A 170 -0.17 12.06 -4.73
CA ILE A 170 0.22 11.36 -5.96
C ILE A 170 0.00 12.29 -7.17
N VAL A 171 -1.21 12.85 -7.32
CA VAL A 171 -1.56 13.76 -8.42
C VAL A 171 -0.62 14.96 -8.41
N ARG A 172 -0.47 15.64 -7.28
CA ARG A 172 0.45 16.79 -7.16
C ARG A 172 1.88 16.44 -7.53
N SER A 173 2.37 15.25 -7.15
CA SER A 173 3.72 14.78 -7.50
C SER A 173 3.88 14.61 -9.03
N LEU A 174 2.89 14.00 -9.68
CA LEU A 174 2.86 13.77 -11.13
C LEU A 174 2.81 15.08 -11.92
N TYR A 175 2.05 16.08 -11.47
CA TYR A 175 1.91 17.36 -12.17
C TYR A 175 3.00 18.37 -11.86
N ARG A 176 3.78 18.19 -10.79
CA ARG A 176 4.88 19.11 -10.43
C ARG A 176 6.15 18.89 -11.25
N HIS A 177 6.36 17.69 -11.78
CA HIS A 177 7.58 17.37 -12.52
C HIS A 177 7.47 17.87 -13.96
N ARG A 178 8.40 18.74 -14.36
CA ARG A 178 8.58 19.14 -15.76
C ARG A 178 9.21 17.97 -16.53
N GLU A 179 8.85 17.85 -17.81
CA GLU A 179 9.38 16.82 -18.69
C GLU A 179 10.89 17.03 -18.87
N THR A 180 11.69 16.27 -18.12
CA THR A 180 13.16 16.32 -18.16
C THR A 180 13.75 15.19 -18.98
N VAL A 181 13.02 14.08 -19.15
CA VAL A 181 13.46 12.95 -19.96
C VAL A 181 13.00 13.13 -21.40
N THR A 182 13.95 13.17 -22.33
CA THR A 182 13.69 13.37 -23.77
C THR A 182 13.33 12.08 -24.51
N MET A 183 13.69 10.91 -23.97
CA MET A 183 13.46 9.60 -24.57
C MET A 183 12.89 8.63 -23.54
N ILE A 184 11.60 8.30 -23.67
CA ILE A 184 10.88 7.35 -22.80
C ILE A 184 10.60 6.09 -23.63
N PRO A 185 10.81 4.87 -23.09
CA PRO A 185 10.41 3.64 -23.76
C PRO A 185 8.92 3.69 -24.14
N THR A 186 8.60 3.52 -25.41
CA THR A 186 7.22 3.54 -25.89
C THR A 186 6.55 2.19 -25.65
N VAL A 187 5.51 2.17 -24.82
CA VAL A 187 4.62 1.02 -24.65
C VAL A 187 3.30 1.30 -25.36
N THR A 188 2.89 0.41 -26.26
CA THR A 188 1.69 0.62 -27.07
C THR A 188 0.42 0.43 -26.24
N THR A 189 -0.69 1.05 -26.65
CA THR A 189 -2.00 0.87 -25.99
C THR A 189 -2.41 -0.60 -25.90
N ILE A 190 -2.09 -1.42 -26.92
CA ILE A 190 -2.34 -2.86 -26.92
C ILE A 190 -1.56 -3.55 -25.78
N GLN A 191 -0.27 -3.25 -25.62
CA GLN A 191 0.55 -3.82 -24.54
C GLN A 191 0.01 -3.43 -23.16
N LYS A 192 -0.44 -2.17 -22.99
CA LYS A 192 -1.07 -1.71 -21.75
C LYS A 192 -2.38 -2.43 -21.45
N ASN A 193 -3.21 -2.62 -22.46
CA ASN A 193 -4.48 -3.35 -22.33
C ASN A 193 -4.23 -4.81 -21.97
N ILE A 194 -3.25 -5.47 -22.58
CA ILE A 194 -2.85 -6.84 -22.25
C ILE A 194 -2.36 -6.91 -20.80
N PHE A 195 -1.54 -5.95 -20.36
CA PHE A 195 -1.04 -5.87 -18.99
C PHE A 195 -2.20 -5.80 -18.00
N TRP A 196 -3.09 -4.82 -18.12
CA TRP A 196 -4.18 -4.63 -17.17
C TRP A 196 -5.25 -5.73 -17.25
N THR A 197 -5.54 -6.27 -18.43
CA THR A 197 -6.44 -7.42 -18.58
C THR A 197 -5.87 -8.63 -17.84
N SER A 198 -4.56 -8.91 -17.99
CA SER A 198 -3.89 -9.99 -17.27
C SER A 198 -3.96 -9.79 -15.75
N VAL A 199 -3.75 -8.56 -15.27
CA VAL A 199 -3.89 -8.22 -13.85
C VAL A 199 -5.31 -8.52 -13.34
N VAL A 200 -6.34 -8.10 -14.08
CA VAL A 200 -7.75 -8.36 -13.73
C VAL A 200 -8.06 -9.85 -13.72
N VAL A 201 -7.58 -10.61 -14.71
CA VAL A 201 -7.75 -12.07 -14.75
C VAL A 201 -7.14 -12.74 -13.52
N VAL A 202 -5.92 -12.37 -13.13
CA VAL A 202 -5.28 -12.90 -11.92
C VAL A 202 -6.08 -12.50 -10.67
N ALA A 203 -6.58 -11.26 -10.59
CA ALA A 203 -7.39 -10.81 -9.45
C ALA A 203 -8.70 -11.62 -9.30
N ILE A 204 -9.39 -11.87 -10.41
CA ILE A 204 -10.59 -12.70 -10.45
C ILE A 204 -10.26 -14.15 -10.07
N ALA A 205 -9.18 -14.70 -10.60
CA ALA A 205 -8.75 -16.07 -10.31
C ALA A 205 -8.45 -16.26 -8.82
N VAL A 206 -7.63 -15.38 -8.21
CA VAL A 206 -7.29 -15.44 -6.78
C VAL A 206 -8.55 -15.32 -5.91
N THR A 207 -9.43 -14.38 -6.23
CA THR A 207 -10.69 -14.17 -5.48
C THR A 207 -11.61 -15.38 -5.59
N SER A 208 -11.77 -15.92 -6.80
CA SER A 208 -12.60 -17.10 -7.05
C SER A 208 -12.05 -18.32 -6.33
N MET A 209 -10.72 -18.53 -6.36
CA MET A 209 -10.08 -19.60 -5.60
C MET A 209 -10.35 -19.44 -4.10
N LYS A 210 -10.18 -18.26 -3.52
CA LYS A 210 -10.47 -18.03 -2.10
C LYS A 210 -11.93 -18.32 -1.77
N LEU A 211 -12.88 -17.87 -2.59
CA LEU A 211 -14.31 -18.10 -2.38
C LEU A 211 -14.70 -19.59 -2.50
N LEU A 212 -14.09 -20.33 -3.40
CA LEU A 212 -14.41 -21.76 -3.62
C LEU A 212 -13.79 -22.69 -2.57
N PHE A 213 -12.60 -22.36 -2.08
CA PHE A 213 -11.84 -23.24 -1.18
C PHE A 213 -11.85 -22.81 0.29
N SER A 214 -12.27 -21.57 0.60
CA SER A 214 -12.32 -21.12 1.99
C SER A 214 -13.59 -21.60 2.71
N SER A 215 -13.42 -22.06 3.94
CA SER A 215 -14.53 -22.30 4.88
C SER A 215 -14.97 -21.04 5.64
N SER A 216 -14.33 -19.89 5.38
CA SER A 216 -14.64 -18.63 6.06
C SER A 216 -16.03 -18.12 5.69
N ARG A 217 -16.77 -17.64 6.69
CA ARG A 217 -18.08 -17.00 6.51
C ARG A 217 -17.96 -15.51 6.18
N ASN A 218 -16.75 -14.94 6.21
CA ASN A 218 -16.53 -13.51 5.99
C ASN A 218 -16.49 -13.15 4.49
N ILE A 219 -17.58 -13.42 3.77
CA ILE A 219 -17.66 -13.21 2.32
C ILE A 219 -17.39 -11.74 1.95
N ILE A 220 -17.93 -10.80 2.73
CA ILE A 220 -17.70 -9.36 2.50
C ILE A 220 -16.22 -9.03 2.62
N GLY A 221 -15.55 -9.52 3.68
CA GLY A 221 -14.12 -9.32 3.86
C GLY A 221 -13.28 -9.92 2.73
N ILE A 222 -13.63 -11.13 2.28
CA ILE A 222 -12.98 -11.79 1.14
C ILE A 222 -13.14 -10.94 -0.12
N LEU A 223 -14.36 -10.47 -0.43
CA LEU A 223 -14.65 -9.66 -1.62
C LEU A 223 -13.96 -8.29 -1.61
N VAL A 224 -13.60 -7.76 -0.43
CA VAL A 224 -12.82 -6.52 -0.33
C VAL A 224 -11.33 -6.78 -0.47
N VAL A 225 -10.79 -7.80 0.21
CA VAL A 225 -9.33 -7.99 0.34
C VAL A 225 -8.75 -8.84 -0.78
N SER A 226 -9.40 -9.95 -1.16
CA SER A 226 -8.89 -10.89 -2.17
C SER A 226 -8.61 -10.24 -3.53
N PRO A 227 -9.49 -9.37 -4.09
CA PRO A 227 -9.21 -8.74 -5.37
C PRO A 227 -8.01 -7.80 -5.32
N ILE A 228 -7.77 -7.14 -4.17
CA ILE A 228 -6.62 -6.26 -3.98
C ILE A 228 -5.33 -7.08 -4.00
N THR A 229 -5.25 -8.16 -3.22
CA THR A 229 -4.09 -9.05 -3.23
C THR A 229 -3.88 -9.65 -4.62
N GLY A 230 -4.94 -10.13 -5.26
CA GLY A 230 -4.87 -10.71 -6.60
C GLY A 230 -4.42 -9.70 -7.66
N GLY A 231 -4.83 -8.43 -7.55
CA GLY A 231 -4.34 -7.34 -8.39
C GLY A 231 -2.85 -7.07 -8.18
N CYS A 232 -2.39 -6.99 -6.92
CA CYS A 232 -0.97 -6.85 -6.58
C CYS A 232 -0.13 -8.02 -7.13
N LEU A 233 -0.63 -9.26 -6.97
CA LEU A 233 0.02 -10.46 -7.50
C LEU A 233 0.05 -10.44 -9.03
N GLY A 234 -1.05 -10.06 -9.69
CA GLY A 234 -1.12 -9.91 -11.13
C GLY A 234 -0.09 -8.92 -11.65
N ILE A 235 0.02 -7.75 -11.02
CA ILE A 235 1.04 -6.75 -11.36
C ILE A 235 2.45 -7.35 -11.25
N LEU A 236 2.73 -8.09 -10.17
CA LEU A 236 4.03 -8.74 -9.97
C LEU A 236 4.33 -9.78 -11.05
N LEU A 237 3.42 -10.74 -11.26
CA LEU A 237 3.61 -11.84 -12.21
C LEU A 237 3.80 -11.32 -13.63
N VAL A 238 2.95 -10.41 -14.09
CA VAL A 238 3.06 -9.82 -15.42
C VAL A 238 4.34 -9.01 -15.57
N SER A 239 4.77 -8.29 -14.51
CA SER A 239 6.05 -7.57 -14.52
C SER A 239 7.25 -8.50 -14.66
N ILE A 240 7.24 -9.67 -14.01
CA ILE A 240 8.29 -10.68 -14.13
C ILE A 240 8.35 -11.24 -15.56
N VAL A 241 7.20 -11.58 -16.15
CA VAL A 241 7.11 -12.09 -17.52
C VAL A 241 7.69 -11.08 -18.52
N ILE A 242 7.27 -9.82 -18.43
CA ILE A 242 7.75 -8.75 -19.33
C ILE A 242 9.27 -8.56 -19.19
N ARG A 243 9.81 -8.53 -17.97
CA ARG A 243 11.26 -8.42 -17.76
C ARG A 243 12.03 -9.62 -18.30
N GLY A 244 11.49 -10.83 -18.18
CA GLY A 244 12.08 -12.04 -18.75
C GLY A 244 12.23 -11.93 -20.26
N LEU A 245 11.15 -11.52 -20.94
CA LEU A 245 11.13 -11.33 -22.40
C LEU A 245 12.06 -10.21 -22.89
N GLN A 246 12.31 -9.19 -22.07
CA GLN A 246 13.25 -8.12 -22.39
C GLN A 246 14.72 -8.55 -22.29
N LYS A 247 15.06 -9.49 -21.40
CA LYS A 247 16.44 -10.00 -21.25
C LYS A 247 16.87 -10.96 -22.35
N THR A 248 15.91 -11.57 -23.03
CA THR A 248 16.15 -12.54 -24.13
C THR A 248 16.29 -11.88 -25.50
N LYS A 249 16.16 -10.55 -25.58
CA LYS A 249 16.42 -9.74 -26.77
C LYS A 249 17.75 -9.02 -26.64
#